data_AF-A0A842JAX3-F1
#
_entry.id   AF-A0A842JAX3-F1
#
_cell.length_a   1.000
_cell.length_b   1.000
_cell.length_c   1.000
_cell.angle_alpha   90.00
_cell.angle_beta   90.00
_cell.angle_gamma   90.00
#
_symmetry.space_group_name_H-M   'P 1'
#
loop_
_entity.id
_entity.type
_entity.pdbx_description
1 polymer ?
#
loop_
_entity_poly.entity_id
_entity_poly.type
_entity_poly.pdbx_seq_one_letter_code
_entity_poly.pdbx_strand_id
1 'polypeptide(L)'
;MPPTTMEEKASRFCGMAGIGQRIGMSEFARGKTWRADLAQAGCVEVTDRSDTVGLLLAPDYAKELSDYIRQLESELEQSHIEMLFELRKSYSEPTSGADLERAALAEFDAKEDKIREFLDGGK
;
A
#
# COMPACT_ATOMS: atom_id res chain seq x y z
N MET A 1 -30.08 -4.05 -4.38
CA MET A 1 -28.95 -3.97 -5.34
C MET A 1 -27.76 -4.63 -4.65
N PRO A 2 -26.98 -5.50 -5.32
CA PRO A 2 -25.74 -5.96 -4.72
C PRO A 2 -24.78 -4.77 -4.62
N PRO A 3 -23.91 -4.71 -3.60
CA PRO A 3 -22.80 -3.77 -3.63
C PRO A 3 -22.01 -4.10 -4.91
N THR A 4 -21.76 -3.09 -5.75
CA THR A 4 -20.80 -3.21 -6.86
C THR A 4 -19.57 -3.96 -6.36
N THR A 5 -19.19 -5.03 -7.05
CA THR A 5 -18.21 -5.97 -6.51
C THR A 5 -16.92 -5.22 -6.22
N MET A 6 -16.25 -5.59 -5.13
CA MET A 6 -15.02 -4.93 -4.66
C MET A 6 -13.96 -4.86 -5.79
N GLU A 7 -13.99 -5.86 -6.67
CA GLU A 7 -13.22 -5.96 -7.92
C GLU A 7 -13.60 -4.93 -8.99
N GLU A 8 -14.87 -4.51 -9.09
CA GLU A 8 -15.32 -3.44 -10.00
C GLU A 8 -14.80 -2.07 -9.53
N LYS A 9 -14.76 -1.84 -8.21
CA LYS A 9 -14.20 -0.60 -7.64
C LYS A 9 -12.67 -0.56 -7.76
N ALA A 10 -12.00 -1.68 -7.49
CA ALA A 10 -10.56 -1.83 -7.69
C ALA A 10 -10.17 -1.76 -9.18
N SER A 11 -10.95 -2.36 -10.08
CA SER A 11 -10.75 -2.22 -11.54
C SER A 11 -10.99 -0.80 -12.02
N ARG A 12 -11.94 -0.05 -11.42
CA ARG A 12 -12.06 1.39 -11.68
C ARG A 12 -10.81 2.14 -11.23
N PHE A 13 -10.23 1.79 -10.08
CA PHE A 13 -8.99 2.42 -9.59
C PHE A 13 -7.78 2.14 -10.49
N CYS A 14 -7.52 0.87 -10.84
CA CYS A 14 -6.46 0.49 -11.78
C CYS A 14 -6.72 1.01 -13.20
N GLY A 15 -7.99 1.08 -13.61
CA GLY A 15 -8.41 1.65 -14.88
C GLY A 15 -8.31 3.18 -14.92
N MET A 16 -8.43 3.87 -13.78
CA MET A 16 -8.32 5.34 -13.69
C MET A 16 -6.88 5.84 -13.78
N ALA A 17 -5.89 5.07 -13.32
CA ALA A 17 -4.47 5.35 -13.56
C ALA A 17 -4.06 5.16 -15.04
N GLY A 18 -4.92 4.58 -15.88
CA GLY A 18 -4.68 4.36 -17.31
C GLY A 18 -5.67 5.03 -18.27
N ILE A 19 -6.85 5.47 -17.79
CA ILE A 19 -7.95 6.03 -18.58
C ILE A 19 -8.52 7.27 -17.87
N GLY A 20 -7.65 8.10 -17.30
CA GLY A 20 -8.05 9.36 -16.68
C GLY A 20 -8.34 10.43 -17.74
N GLN A 21 -9.34 11.26 -17.49
CA GLN A 21 -9.41 12.55 -18.17
C GLN A 21 -8.13 13.33 -17.85
N ARG A 22 -7.46 13.80 -18.90
CA ARG A 22 -6.21 14.56 -18.82
C ARG A 22 -6.46 16.00 -19.20
N ILE A 23 -5.89 16.90 -18.42
CA ILE A 23 -5.83 18.32 -18.75
C ILE A 23 -4.38 18.80 -18.79
N GLY A 24 -4.05 19.59 -19.81
CA GLY A 24 -2.74 20.25 -19.88
C GLY A 24 -2.66 21.41 -18.88
N MET A 25 -1.50 21.67 -18.29
CA MET A 25 -1.25 22.71 -17.30
C MET A 25 -1.67 24.11 -17.77
N SER A 26 -1.50 24.39 -19.07
CA SER A 26 -1.95 25.64 -19.69
C SER A 26 -3.47 25.77 -19.74
N GLU A 27 -4.18 24.67 -20.01
CA GLU A 27 -5.64 24.63 -20.02
C GLU A 27 -6.21 24.65 -18.61
N PHE A 28 -5.54 23.98 -17.67
CA PHE A 28 -5.87 24.02 -16.25
C PHE A 28 -5.82 25.45 -15.69
N ALA A 29 -4.79 26.21 -16.05
CA ALA A 29 -4.61 27.59 -15.58
C ALA A 29 -5.59 28.59 -16.20
N ARG A 30 -6.01 28.38 -17.46
CA ARG A 30 -6.79 29.36 -18.23
C ARG A 30 -8.28 29.02 -18.35
N GLY A 31 -8.61 27.73 -18.27
CA GLY A 31 -9.96 27.19 -18.47
C GLY A 31 -10.72 26.90 -17.17
N LYS A 32 -12.01 26.61 -17.33
CA LYS A 32 -12.90 26.13 -16.25
C LYS A 32 -13.64 24.84 -16.60
N THR A 33 -13.46 24.32 -17.81
CA THR A 33 -14.07 23.08 -18.33
C THR A 33 -13.80 21.90 -17.41
N TRP A 34 -12.55 21.78 -16.96
CA TRP A 34 -12.10 20.76 -16.02
C TRP A 34 -12.88 20.66 -14.72
N ARG A 35 -13.62 21.70 -14.31
CA ARG A 35 -14.44 21.64 -13.10
C ARG A 35 -15.65 20.73 -13.29
N ALA A 36 -16.26 20.76 -14.47
CA ALA A 36 -17.35 19.86 -14.82
C ALA A 36 -16.82 18.43 -14.95
N ASP A 37 -15.67 18.27 -15.61
CA ASP A 37 -15.01 16.98 -15.77
C ASP A 37 -14.61 16.38 -14.41
N LEU A 38 -14.04 17.18 -13.52
CA LEU A 38 -13.67 16.77 -12.15
C LEU A 38 -14.90 16.41 -11.32
N ALA A 39 -16.00 17.15 -11.45
CA ALA A 39 -17.25 16.83 -10.76
C ALA A 39 -17.86 15.51 -11.25
N GLN A 40 -17.68 15.17 -12.53
CA GLN A 40 -18.21 13.94 -13.11
C GLN A 40 -17.30 12.73 -12.85
N ALA A 41 -15.99 12.89 -13.02
CA ALA A 41 -15.01 11.81 -12.95
C ALA A 41 -14.43 11.60 -11.54
N GLY A 42 -14.53 12.60 -10.65
CA GLY A 42 -13.95 12.59 -9.31
C GLY A 42 -12.43 12.79 -9.27
N CYS A 43 -11.71 12.45 -10.35
CA CYS A 43 -10.27 12.61 -10.50
C CYS A 43 -9.89 13.06 -11.93
N VAL A 44 -8.92 13.97 -12.04
CA VAL A 44 -8.37 14.45 -13.32
C VAL A 44 -6.84 14.52 -13.23
N GLU A 45 -6.16 14.02 -14.25
CA GLU A 45 -4.71 14.12 -14.39
C GLU A 45 -4.30 15.49 -14.95
N VAL A 46 -3.40 16.19 -14.26
CA VAL A 46 -2.75 17.39 -14.79
C VAL A 46 -1.44 17.02 -15.43
N THR A 47 -1.26 17.44 -16.67
CA THR A 47 -0.07 17.14 -17.46
C THR A 47 0.67 18.41 -17.87
N ASP A 48 2.00 18.39 -17.88
CA ASP A 48 2.83 19.40 -18.54
C ASP A 48 3.74 18.70 -19.54
N ARG A 49 3.72 19.13 -20.81
CA ARG A 49 4.52 18.54 -21.90
C ARG A 49 4.45 16.99 -21.95
N SER A 50 3.26 16.44 -21.74
CA SER A 50 2.95 15.00 -21.71
C SER A 50 3.33 14.24 -20.44
N ASP A 51 4.01 14.88 -19.50
CA ASP A 51 4.29 14.31 -18.19
C ASP A 51 3.18 14.62 -17.20
N THR A 52 2.73 13.62 -16.43
CA THR A 52 1.79 13.86 -15.33
C THR A 52 2.50 14.58 -14.21
N VAL A 53 2.07 15.82 -13.92
CA VAL A 53 2.63 16.67 -12.86
C VAL A 53 1.79 16.63 -11.58
N GLY A 54 0.56 16.14 -11.66
CA GLY A 54 -0.29 15.98 -10.48
C GLY A 54 -1.67 15.42 -10.79
N LEU A 55 -2.43 15.17 -9.72
CA LEU A 55 -3.81 14.72 -9.75
C LEU A 55 -4.69 15.75 -9.05
N LEU A 56 -5.79 16.14 -9.69
CA LEU A 56 -6.88 16.82 -9.00
C LEU A 56 -7.92 15.81 -8.56
N LEU A 57 -8.35 15.92 -7.31
CA LEU A 57 -9.41 15.12 -6.74
C LEU A 57 -10.57 16.01 -6.32
N ALA A 58 -11.79 15.59 -6.61
CA ALA A 58 -12.97 16.19 -6.00
C ALA A 58 -12.94 15.92 -4.48
N PRO A 59 -13.39 16.86 -3.63
CA PRO A 59 -13.29 16.70 -2.17
C PRO A 59 -13.96 15.43 -1.65
N ASP A 60 -15.17 15.13 -2.14
CA ASP A 60 -15.91 13.93 -1.74
C ASP A 60 -15.17 12.67 -2.19
N TYR A 61 -14.63 12.67 -3.41
CA TYR A 61 -13.84 11.57 -3.94
C TYR A 61 -12.54 11.35 -3.16
N ALA A 62 -11.84 12.42 -2.75
CA ALA A 62 -10.65 12.33 -1.91
C ALA A 62 -10.95 11.72 -0.52
N LYS A 63 -12.12 12.05 0.05
CA LYS A 63 -12.59 11.46 1.30
C LYS A 63 -12.90 9.98 1.13
N GLU A 64 -13.67 9.62 0.10
CA GLU A 64 -13.98 8.21 -0.20
C GLU A 64 -12.72 7.38 -0.40
N LEU A 65 -11.73 7.91 -1.11
CA LEU A 65 -10.42 7.28 -1.27
C LEU A 65 -9.70 7.08 0.06
N SER A 66 -9.69 8.11 0.91
CA SER A 66 -9.04 8.04 2.21
C SER A 66 -9.69 7.00 3.12
N ASP A 67 -11.02 6.94 3.13
CA ASP A 67 -11.77 5.96 3.91
C ASP A 67 -11.57 4.54 3.37
N TYR A 68 -11.44 4.38 2.06
CA TYR A 68 -11.13 3.09 1.44
C TYR A 68 -9.71 2.61 1.75
N ILE A 69 -8.70 3.50 1.72
CA ILE A 69 -7.33 3.16 2.12
C ILE A 69 -7.30 2.65 3.56
N ARG A 70 -7.99 3.35 4.47
CA ARG A 70 -8.09 2.92 5.88
C ARG A 70 -8.74 1.54 6.02
N GLN A 71 -9.75 1.26 5.22
CA GLN A 71 -10.37 -0.06 5.21
C GLN A 71 -9.36 -1.15 4.78
N LEU A 72 -8.62 -0.91 3.69
CA LEU A 72 -7.59 -1.84 3.22
C LEU A 72 -6.47 -2.04 4.24
N GLU A 73 -6.03 -0.97 4.91
CA GLU A 73 -5.05 -1.06 6.01
C GLU A 73 -5.56 -1.93 7.16
N SER A 74 -6.83 -1.76 7.54
CA SER A 74 -7.46 -2.58 8.58
C SER A 74 -7.58 -4.05 8.16
N GLU A 75 -7.93 -4.34 6.91
CA GLU A 75 -8.00 -5.70 6.37
C GLU A 75 -6.61 -6.36 6.35
N LEU A 76 -5.57 -5.61 5.97
CA LEU A 76 -4.19 -6.07 5.99
C LEU A 76 -3.71 -6.38 7.42
N GLU A 77 -4.01 -5.50 8.37
CA GLU A 77 -3.67 -5.71 9.78
C GLU A 77 -4.34 -6.97 10.32
N GLN A 78 -5.63 -7.14 10.05
CA GLN A 78 -6.37 -8.33 10.46
C GLN A 78 -5.78 -9.61 9.87
N SER A 79 -5.43 -9.60 8.58
CA SER A 79 -4.78 -10.73 7.92
C SER A 79 -3.40 -11.05 8.54
N HIS A 80 -2.63 -10.02 8.91
CA HIS A 80 -1.34 -10.19 9.58
C HIS A 80 -1.52 -10.84 10.95
N ILE A 81 -2.50 -10.39 11.74
CA ILE A 81 -2.84 -10.97 13.04
C ILE A 81 -3.23 -12.44 12.89
N GLU A 82 -4.09 -12.76 11.93
CA GLU A 82 -4.50 -14.13 11.64
C GLU A 82 -3.29 -15.01 11.27
N MET A 83 -2.38 -14.50 10.44
CA MET A 83 -1.15 -15.20 10.09
C MET A 83 -0.26 -15.45 11.31
N LEU A 84 -0.13 -14.49 12.23
CA LEU A 84 0.60 -14.68 13.49
C LEU A 84 -0.05 -15.78 14.36
N PHE A 85 -1.38 -15.83 14.40
CA PHE A 85 -2.08 -16.90 15.11
C PHE A 85 -1.90 -18.25 14.43
N GLU A 86 -1.94 -18.34 13.10
CA GLU A 86 -1.67 -19.59 12.37
C GLU A 86 -0.24 -20.09 12.59
N LEU A 87 0.75 -19.20 12.51
CA LEU A 87 2.14 -19.54 12.86
C LEU A 87 2.20 -20.09 14.29
N ARG A 88 1.49 -19.45 15.23
CA ARG A 88 1.46 -19.89 16.63
C ARG A 88 0.69 -21.21 16.84
N LYS A 89 -0.31 -21.55 16.02
CA LYS A 89 -1.00 -22.85 16.10
C LYS A 89 -0.06 -24.04 15.88
N SER A 90 0.99 -23.84 15.08
CA SER A 90 2.02 -24.86 14.87
C SER A 90 3.01 -25.00 16.04
N TYR A 91 3.01 -24.07 17.01
CA TYR A 91 3.69 -24.22 18.29
C TYR A 91 2.79 -25.04 19.22
N SER A 92 2.80 -26.36 19.06
CA SER A 92 2.06 -27.29 19.92
C SER A 92 2.62 -27.37 21.35
N GLU A 93 3.85 -26.91 21.56
CA GLU A 93 4.51 -26.90 22.87
C GLU A 93 4.96 -25.49 23.22
N PRO A 94 4.50 -24.93 24.36
CA PRO A 94 5.04 -23.67 24.87
C PRO A 94 6.53 -23.85 25.15
N THR A 95 7.38 -23.17 24.39
CA THR A 95 8.83 -23.13 24.66
C THR A 95 9.07 -22.35 25.95
N SER A 96 9.88 -22.90 26.86
CA SER A 96 10.19 -22.20 28.11
C SER A 96 10.96 -20.90 27.84
N GLY A 97 10.84 -19.91 28.71
CA GLY A 97 11.59 -18.65 28.56
C GLY A 97 13.11 -18.88 28.48
N ALA A 98 13.63 -19.88 29.19
CA ALA A 98 15.04 -20.25 29.14
C ALA A 98 15.44 -20.87 27.79
N ASP A 99 14.55 -21.61 27.14
CA ASP A 99 14.82 -22.18 25.82
C ASP A 99 14.74 -21.12 24.72
N LEU A 100 13.83 -20.14 24.85
CA LEU A 100 13.78 -18.97 23.97
C LEU A 100 15.03 -18.09 24.11
N GLU A 101 15.48 -17.83 25.34
CA GLU A 101 16.72 -17.10 25.62
C GLU A 101 17.92 -17.81 25.00
N ARG A 102 18.04 -19.13 25.19
CA ARG A 102 19.12 -19.93 24.60
C ARG A 102 19.10 -19.88 23.07
N ALA A 103 17.91 -19.97 22.46
CA ALA A 103 17.77 -19.90 21.01
C ALA A 103 18.13 -18.51 20.45
N ALA A 104 17.70 -17.44 21.12
CA ALA A 104 18.03 -16.07 20.71
C ALA A 104 19.53 -15.78 20.81
N LEU A 105 20.19 -16.20 21.91
CA LEU A 105 21.64 -16.07 22.07
C LEU A 105 22.38 -16.84 20.97
N ALA A 106 21.98 -18.08 20.69
CA ALA A 106 22.58 -18.87 19.60
C ALA A 106 22.43 -18.20 18.22
N GLU A 107 21.31 -17.52 17.96
CA GLU A 107 21.13 -16.77 16.72
C GLU A 107 22.02 -15.52 16.65
N PHE A 108 22.23 -14.82 17.78
CA PHE A 108 23.15 -13.69 17.84
C PHE A 108 24.61 -14.13 17.67
N ASP A 109 25.02 -15.22 18.32
CA ASP A 109 26.36 -15.80 18.15
C ASP A 109 26.60 -16.18 16.68
N ALA A 110 25.63 -16.85 16.04
CA ALA A 110 25.72 -17.21 14.62
C ALA A 110 25.80 -15.99 13.68
N LYS A 111 25.18 -14.87 14.04
CA LYS A 111 25.29 -13.61 13.29
C LYS A 111 26.64 -12.94 13.53
N GLU A 112 27.14 -12.97 14.76
CA GLU A 112 28.47 -12.47 15.09
C GLU A 112 29.56 -13.24 14.34
N ASP A 113 29.48 -14.57 14.31
CA ASP A 113 30.41 -15.43 13.58
C ASP A 113 30.42 -15.11 12.09
N LYS A 114 29.24 -14.91 11.48
CA LYS A 114 29.14 -14.48 10.07
C LYS A 114 29.75 -13.11 9.81
N ILE A 115 29.57 -12.17 10.74
CA ILE A 115 30.17 -10.84 10.62
C ILE A 115 31.70 -10.94 10.74
N ARG A 116 32.21 -11.74 11.67
CA ARG A 116 33.65 -11.98 11.83
C ARG A 116 34.25 -12.66 10.59
N GLU A 117 33.61 -13.70 10.08
CA GLU A 117 34.02 -14.39 8.84
C GLU A 117 34.09 -13.44 7.64
N PHE A 118 33.12 -12.52 7.53
CA PHE A 118 33.14 -11.47 6.51
C PHE A 118 34.30 -10.47 6.72
N LEU A 119 34.54 -10.04 7.97
CA LEU A 119 35.58 -9.05 8.30
C LEU A 119 37.01 -9.61 8.21
N ASP A 120 37.21 -10.89 8.54
CA ASP A 120 38.49 -11.58 8.47
C ASP A 120 38.90 -11.92 7.03
N GLY A 121 38.15 -11.42 6.04
CA GLY A 121 38.50 -11.48 4.63
C GLY A 121 38.27 -12.87 4.03
N GLY A 122 37.06 -13.40 4.22
CA GLY A 122 36.57 -14.70 3.76
C GLY A 122 37.39 -15.32 2.62
N LYS A 123 37.96 -16.51 2.90
CA LYS A 123 38.40 -17.42 1.84
C LYS A 123 37.19 -18.05 1.16
#